data_AF-A0A7K1JHQ2-F1
#
_entry.id   AF-A0A7K1JHQ2-F1
#
_cell.length_a   1.000
_cell.length_b   1.000
_cell.length_c   1.000
_cell.angle_alpha   90.00
_cell.angle_beta   90.00
_cell.angle_gamma   90.00
#
_symmetry.space_group_name_H-M   'P 1'
#
loop_
_entity.id
_entity.type
_entity.pdbx_description
1 polymer ?
#
loop_
_entity_poly.entity_id
_entity_poly.type
_entity_poly.pdbx_seq_one_letter_code
_entity_poly.pdbx_strand_id
1 'polypeptide(L)'
;MLADDADVVARLGRNLTPDETARVSGLLEEASVMAGEWMQCVPDPVPDAVRIVVSRMVARVLVAGDTAEPAVTGVQAGMGVFTVNRTFSSDATSGGVWLTRQDKAQLRRHGCRGRVGNVGTSKW
;
A
#
# COMPACT_ATOMS: atom_id res chain seq x y z
N MET A 1 -1.80 7.31 -13.74
CA MET A 1 -2.28 6.37 -12.70
C MET A 1 -1.52 5.06 -12.85
N LEU A 2 -1.18 4.37 -11.76
CA LEU A 2 -0.38 3.13 -11.77
C LEU A 2 -1.22 1.83 -11.80
N ALA A 3 -2.52 1.94 -11.59
CA ALA A 3 -3.52 0.88 -11.71
C ALA A 3 -4.85 1.51 -12.15
N ASP A 4 -5.82 0.68 -12.52
CA ASP A 4 -7.17 1.12 -12.92
C ASP A 4 -8.30 0.48 -12.10
N ASP A 5 -9.53 0.86 -12.39
CA ASP A 5 -10.73 0.37 -11.70
C ASP A 5 -10.92 -1.14 -11.88
N ALA A 6 -10.53 -1.70 -13.03
CA ALA A 6 -10.65 -3.12 -13.31
C ALA A 6 -9.69 -3.94 -12.42
N ASP A 7 -8.49 -3.43 -12.15
CA ASP A 7 -7.57 -4.02 -11.18
C ASP A 7 -8.19 -4.06 -9.77
N VAL A 8 -8.89 -2.99 -9.37
CA VAL A 8 -9.56 -2.90 -8.06
C VAL A 8 -10.71 -3.90 -7.98
N VAL A 9 -11.57 -3.97 -9.00
CA VAL A 9 -12.65 -4.95 -9.10
C VAL A 9 -12.11 -6.38 -9.03
N ALA A 10 -11.05 -6.68 -9.78
CA ALA A 10 -10.40 -7.99 -9.77
C ALA A 10 -9.82 -8.35 -8.38
N ARG A 11 -9.45 -7.35 -7.57
CA ARG A 11 -8.99 -7.57 -6.19
C ARG A 11 -10.13 -7.76 -5.20
N LEU A 12 -11.21 -7.00 -5.35
CA LEU A 12 -12.39 -7.12 -4.48
C LEU A 12 -13.17 -8.41 -4.75
N GLY A 13 -13.07 -8.97 -5.97
CA GLY A 13 -13.86 -10.13 -6.38
C GLY A 13 -15.34 -9.82 -6.56
N ARG A 14 -15.70 -8.52 -6.58
CA ARG A 14 -17.04 -7.99 -6.82
C ARG A 14 -16.95 -6.65 -7.54
N ASN A 15 -18.04 -6.25 -8.18
CA ASN A 15 -18.15 -4.91 -8.75
C ASN A 15 -18.15 -3.84 -7.65
N LEU A 16 -17.73 -2.64 -8.03
CA LEU A 16 -17.80 -1.45 -7.19
C LEU A 16 -19.26 -1.04 -6.97
N THR A 17 -19.60 -0.63 -5.76
CA THR A 17 -20.88 0.04 -5.49
C THR A 17 -20.86 1.46 -6.09
N PRO A 18 -22.02 2.13 -6.21
CA PRO A 18 -22.07 3.51 -6.71
C PRO A 18 -21.19 4.46 -5.87
N ASP A 19 -21.19 4.32 -4.55
CA ASP A 19 -20.39 5.16 -3.64
C ASP A 19 -18.89 4.87 -3.71
N GLU A 20 -18.51 3.63 -4.00
CA GLU A 20 -17.11 3.27 -4.25
C GLU A 20 -16.64 3.80 -5.60
N THR A 21 -17.48 3.71 -6.63
CA THR A 21 -17.19 4.22 -7.98
C THR A 21 -16.93 5.72 -7.97
N ALA A 22 -17.68 6.49 -7.16
CA ALA A 22 -17.46 7.92 -7.01
C ALA A 22 -16.10 8.29 -6.36
N ARG A 23 -15.51 7.36 -5.58
CA ARG A 23 -14.27 7.60 -4.81
C ARG A 23 -13.02 6.94 -5.41
N VAL A 24 -13.19 5.90 -6.21
CA VAL A 24 -12.09 5.02 -6.65
C VAL A 24 -11.00 5.78 -7.41
N SER A 25 -11.38 6.74 -8.27
CA SER A 25 -10.43 7.55 -9.03
C SER A 25 -9.49 8.35 -8.11
N GLY A 26 -10.05 9.06 -7.12
CA GLY A 26 -9.25 9.83 -6.16
C GLY A 26 -8.33 8.94 -5.33
N LEU A 27 -8.81 7.78 -4.88
CA LEU A 27 -8.00 6.82 -4.15
C LEU A 27 -6.86 6.23 -5.00
N LEU A 28 -7.11 5.97 -6.29
CA LEU A 28 -6.09 5.48 -7.22
C LEU A 28 -5.03 6.55 -7.54
N GLU A 29 -5.42 7.81 -7.61
CA GLU A 29 -4.50 8.95 -7.73
C GLU A 29 -3.60 9.05 -6.50
N GLU A 30 -4.18 9.12 -5.30
CA GLU A 30 -3.44 9.16 -4.05
C GLU A 30 -2.49 7.95 -3.90
N ALA A 31 -2.97 6.75 -4.21
CA ALA A 31 -2.16 5.53 -4.12
C ALA A 31 -1.02 5.53 -5.13
N SER A 32 -1.26 6.06 -6.33
CA SER A 32 -0.24 6.19 -7.36
C SER A 32 0.86 7.17 -6.94
N VAL A 33 0.48 8.32 -6.37
CA VAL A 33 1.43 9.31 -5.85
C VAL A 33 2.25 8.70 -4.72
N MET A 34 1.61 8.11 -3.72
CA MET A 34 2.30 7.50 -2.58
C MET A 34 3.26 6.39 -3.00
N ALA A 35 2.86 5.51 -3.93
CA ALA A 35 3.73 4.46 -4.44
C ALA A 35 4.90 5.05 -5.26
N GLY A 36 4.64 6.06 -6.10
CA GLY A 36 5.66 6.74 -6.91
C GLY A 36 6.70 7.47 -6.07
N GLU A 37 6.26 8.23 -5.06
CA GLU A 37 7.14 8.91 -4.10
C GLU A 37 7.99 7.92 -3.31
N TRP A 38 7.38 6.82 -2.86
CA TRP A 38 8.11 5.79 -2.15
C TRP A 38 9.19 5.12 -3.04
N MET A 39 8.86 4.86 -4.31
CA MET A 39 9.80 4.31 -5.29
C MET A 39 10.82 5.35 -5.76
N GLN A 40 10.54 6.65 -5.61
CA GLN A 40 11.30 7.78 -6.18
C GLN A 40 11.35 7.77 -7.71
N CYS A 41 10.40 7.11 -8.36
CA CYS A 41 10.24 7.10 -9.80
C CYS A 41 8.89 6.49 -10.19
N VAL A 42 8.53 6.67 -11.47
CA VAL A 42 7.38 6.04 -12.11
C VAL A 42 7.93 5.13 -13.22
N PRO A 43 7.90 3.80 -13.06
CA PRO A 43 8.41 2.90 -14.07
C PRO A 43 7.51 2.89 -15.32
N ASP A 44 8.12 2.86 -16.50
CA ASP A 44 7.45 2.76 -17.80
C ASP A 44 8.13 1.67 -18.65
N PRO A 45 7.46 0.54 -18.95
CA PRO A 45 6.06 0.23 -18.60
C PRO A 45 5.87 -0.08 -17.11
N VAL A 46 4.65 0.15 -16.59
CA VAL A 46 4.31 -0.14 -15.18
C VAL A 46 4.32 -1.65 -14.93
N PRO A 47 5.23 -2.17 -14.07
CA PRO A 47 5.30 -3.59 -13.77
C PRO A 47 4.03 -4.07 -13.05
N ASP A 48 3.59 -5.30 -13.32
CA ASP A 48 2.40 -5.90 -12.69
C ASP A 48 2.45 -5.84 -11.16
N ALA A 49 3.65 -6.01 -10.59
CA ALA A 49 3.84 -5.95 -9.14
C ALA A 49 3.53 -4.58 -8.53
N VAL A 50 3.74 -3.50 -9.27
CA VAL A 50 3.38 -2.13 -8.86
C VAL A 50 1.87 -1.95 -8.96
N ARG A 51 1.28 -2.38 -10.08
CA ARG A 51 -0.17 -2.37 -10.31
C ARG A 51 -0.94 -3.10 -9.20
N ILE A 52 -0.46 -4.28 -8.83
CA ILE A 52 -1.02 -5.12 -7.73
C ILE A 52 -0.95 -4.41 -6.38
N VAL A 53 0.11 -3.65 -6.09
CA VAL A 53 0.24 -2.94 -4.81
C VAL A 53 -0.73 -1.78 -4.76
N VAL A 54 -0.80 -0.98 -5.83
CA VAL A 54 -1.68 0.20 -5.92
C VAL A 54 -3.15 -0.22 -5.82
N SER A 55 -3.59 -1.22 -6.59
CA SER A 55 -4.96 -1.72 -6.52
C SER A 55 -5.30 -2.33 -5.15
N ARG A 56 -4.34 -3.00 -4.49
CA ARG A 56 -4.51 -3.52 -3.13
C ARG A 56 -4.64 -2.42 -2.08
N MET A 57 -3.91 -1.31 -2.20
CA MET A 57 -4.05 -0.18 -1.29
C MET A 57 -5.48 0.37 -1.34
N VAL A 58 -6.00 0.58 -2.55
CA VAL A 58 -7.37 1.09 -2.75
C VAL A 58 -8.41 0.10 -2.27
N ALA A 59 -8.32 -1.18 -2.67
CA ALA A 59 -9.24 -2.22 -2.21
C ALA A 59 -9.28 -2.33 -0.68
N ARG A 60 -8.13 -2.17 -0.01
CA ARG A 60 -8.04 -2.19 1.46
C ARG A 60 -8.79 -1.02 2.09
N VAL A 61 -8.70 0.19 1.53
CA VAL A 61 -9.46 1.35 2.02
C VAL A 61 -10.95 1.14 1.85
N LEU A 62 -11.38 0.63 0.68
CA LEU A 62 -12.80 0.39 0.41
C LEU A 62 -13.39 -0.65 1.37
N VAL A 63 -12.64 -1.72 1.68
CA VAL A 63 -13.05 -2.73 2.66
C VAL A 63 -13.00 -2.19 4.09
N ALA A 64 -11.96 -1.44 4.46
CA ALA A 64 -11.81 -0.89 5.81
C ALA A 64 -12.86 0.18 6.13
N GLY A 65 -13.28 0.99 5.15
CA GLY A 65 -14.36 1.96 5.31
C GLY A 65 -15.74 1.33 5.51
N ASP A 66 -15.91 0.07 5.10
CA ASP A 66 -17.14 -0.71 5.25
C ASP A 66 -17.23 -1.38 6.64
N THR A 67 -16.09 -1.58 7.30
CA THR A 67 -15.99 -2.14 8.65
C THR A 67 -15.76 -1.03 9.67
N ALA A 68 -16.71 -0.77 10.56
CA ALA A 68 -16.58 0.21 11.66
C ALA A 68 -15.49 -0.12 12.72
N GLU A 69 -14.64 -1.12 12.47
CA GLU A 69 -13.60 -1.61 13.38
C GLU A 69 -12.20 -1.26 12.82
N PRO A 70 -11.33 -0.58 13.59
CA PRO A 70 -10.05 -0.08 13.09
C PRO A 70 -9.10 -1.21 12.70
N ALA A 71 -8.49 -1.08 11.52
CA ALA A 71 -7.58 -2.06 10.92
C ALA A 71 -6.39 -2.39 11.84
N VAL A 72 -6.47 -3.54 12.51
CA VAL A 72 -5.42 -4.06 13.41
C VAL A 72 -4.21 -4.47 12.58
N THR A 73 -3.05 -3.87 12.85
CA THR A 73 -1.79 -4.12 12.11
C THR A 73 -0.85 -5.13 12.76
N GLY A 74 -1.14 -5.57 13.98
CA GLY A 74 -0.42 -6.63 14.66
C GLY A 74 -1.19 -7.12 15.88
N VAL A 75 -1.35 -8.44 15.99
CA VAL A 75 -1.87 -9.12 17.18
C VAL A 75 -0.72 -9.89 17.79
N GLN A 76 -0.17 -9.40 18.91
CA GLN A 76 0.72 -10.18 19.75
C GLN A 76 -0.13 -10.82 20.84
N ALA A 77 -0.34 -12.14 20.74
CA ALA A 77 -0.99 -12.93 21.77
C ALA A 77 0.08 -13.72 22.54
N GLY A 78 0.37 -13.31 23.77
CA GLY A 78 1.22 -14.07 24.70
C GLY A 78 0.34 -14.95 25.59
N MET A 79 0.65 -16.24 25.72
CA MET A 79 -0.10 -17.15 26.59
C MET A 79 0.39 -17.08 28.05
N GLY A 80 -0.41 -16.39 28.88
CA GLY A 80 -0.32 -16.11 30.33
C GLY A 80 -1.57 -15.30 30.73
N VAL A 81 -1.70 -14.65 31.90
CA VAL A 81 -2.89 -13.79 32.24
C VAL A 81 -3.07 -12.73 31.13
N PHE A 82 -4.01 -12.98 30.21
CA PHE A 82 -3.81 -12.65 28.80
C PHE A 82 -3.94 -11.15 28.51
N THR A 83 -2.81 -10.50 28.18
CA THR A 83 -2.77 -9.16 27.60
C THR A 83 -2.75 -9.27 26.07
N VAL A 84 -3.82 -8.84 25.40
CA VAL A 84 -3.85 -8.72 23.93
C VAL A 84 -3.40 -7.32 23.56
N ASN A 85 -2.17 -7.18 23.06
CA ASN A 85 -1.70 -5.89 22.54
C ASN A 85 -2.06 -5.79 21.05
N ARG A 86 -3.08 -4.98 20.73
CA ARG A 86 -3.44 -4.65 19.35
C ARG A 86 -2.69 -3.38 18.95
N THR A 87 -1.80 -3.49 17.98
CA THR A 87 -1.15 -2.31 17.40
C THR A 87 -1.98 -1.83 16.20
N PHE A 88 -2.49 -0.61 16.30
CA PHE A 88 -3.18 0.08 15.21
C PHE A 88 -2.17 0.92 14.43
N SER A 89 -2.22 0.87 13.10
CA SER A 89 -1.45 1.80 12.29
C SER A 89 -2.20 3.12 12.27
N SER A 90 -1.54 4.20 12.71
CA SER A 90 -2.10 5.55 12.71
C SER A 90 -2.56 6.02 11.32
N ASP A 91 -1.99 5.45 10.26
CA ASP A 91 -2.36 5.75 8.88
C ASP A 91 -3.71 5.14 8.47
N ALA A 92 -4.15 4.05 9.12
CA ALA A 92 -5.44 3.43 8.81
C ALA A 92 -6.65 4.26 9.31
N THR A 93 -6.43 5.17 10.26
CA THR A 93 -7.48 5.99 10.88
C THR A 93 -7.72 7.32 10.17
N SER A 94 -6.87 7.72 9.22
CA SER A 94 -7.00 9.02 8.53
C SER A 94 -7.90 8.98 7.28
N GLY A 95 -8.47 7.81 6.95
CA GLY A 95 -9.37 7.61 5.81
C GLY A 95 -8.71 7.61 4.42
N GLY A 96 -7.41 7.92 4.35
CA GLY A 96 -6.62 7.89 3.11
C GLY A 96 -5.98 6.53 2.83
N VAL A 97 -5.38 6.38 1.66
CA VAL A 97 -4.59 5.18 1.31
C VAL A 97 -3.30 5.09 2.11
N TRP A 98 -2.82 3.87 2.38
CA TRP A 98 -1.56 3.67 3.08
C TRP A 98 -0.76 2.46 2.57
N LEU A 99 0.56 2.57 2.68
CA LEU A 99 1.50 1.49 2.35
C LEU A 99 1.79 0.61 3.57
N THR A 100 1.50 -0.70 3.45
CA THR A 100 1.92 -1.66 4.48
C THR A 100 3.40 -2.01 4.36
N ARG A 101 3.95 -2.67 5.38
CA ARG A 101 5.32 -3.21 5.33
C ARG A 101 5.52 -4.19 4.17
N GLN A 102 4.52 -5.02 3.87
CA GLN A 102 4.57 -5.96 2.76
C GLN A 102 4.60 -5.25 1.41
N ASP A 103 3.75 -4.22 1.24
CA ASP A 103 3.70 -3.42 0.01
C ASP A 103 5.05 -2.74 -0.25
N LYS A 104 5.65 -2.13 0.79
CA LYS A 104 7.00 -1.55 0.73
C LYS A 104 8.05 -2.59 0.35
N ALA A 105 8.00 -3.80 0.91
CA ALA A 105 8.93 -4.86 0.53
C ALA A 105 8.79 -5.26 -0.95
N GLN A 106 7.56 -5.32 -1.46
CA GLN A 106 7.26 -5.65 -2.86
C GLN A 106 7.72 -4.55 -3.82
N LEU A 107 7.48 -3.28 -3.49
CA LEU A 107 7.91 -2.13 -4.30
C LEU A 107 9.42 -1.93 -4.29
N ARG A 108 10.15 -2.41 -3.27
CA ARG A 108 11.58 -2.13 -3.07
C ARG A 108 12.47 -2.45 -4.27
N ARG A 109 12.13 -3.51 -5.01
CA ARG A 109 12.89 -3.92 -6.20
C ARG A 109 12.67 -3.01 -7.41
N HIS A 110 11.61 -2.21 -7.38
CA HIS A 110 11.19 -1.32 -8.47
C HIS A 110 11.51 0.15 -8.18
N GLY A 111 12.04 0.45 -6.99
CA GLY A 111 12.42 1.81 -6.62
C GLY A 111 13.73 2.23 -7.28
N CYS A 112 13.79 3.48 -7.74
CA CYS A 112 14.97 4.12 -8.34
C CYS A 112 15.86 4.81 -7.30
N ARG A 113 15.80 4.34 -6.05
CA ARG A 113 16.58 4.91 -4.94
C ARG A 113 18.07 4.79 -5.27
N GLY A 114 18.79 5.90 -5.18
CA GLY A 114 20.21 5.95 -5.46
C GLY A 114 20.96 4.84 -4.71
N ARG A 115 21.64 3.96 -5.45
CA ARG A 115 22.49 2.93 -4.83
C ARG A 115 23.78 3.59 -4.37
N VAL A 116 23.92 3.77 -3.06
CA VAL A 116 25.20 4.16 -2.45
C VAL A 116 26.11 2.94 -2.45
N GLY A 117 27.13 2.96 -3.30
CA GLY A 117 28.21 1.97 -3.30
C GLY A 117 29.43 2.54 -2.59
N ASN A 118 30.10 1.72 -1.77
CA ASN A 118 31.40 2.10 -1.20
C ASN A 118 32.44 2.03 -2.32
N VAL A 119 33.03 3.17 -2.69
CA VAL A 119 34.15 3.23 -3.63
C VAL A 119 35.43 3.15 -2.82
N GLY A 120 36.18 2.06 -2.99
CA GLY A 120 37.45 1.89 -2.30
C GLY A 120 38.40 3.02 -2.68
N THR A 121 38.72 3.89 -1.72
CA THR A 121 39.78 4.88 -1.88
C THR A 121 41.11 4.15 -1.80
N SER A 122 41.62 3.67 -2.95
CA SER A 122 42.98 3.17 -3.02
C SER A 122 43.93 4.31 -2.64
N LYS A 123 44.69 4.10 -1.57
CA LYS A 123 45.69 5.06 -1.07
C LYS A 123 46.77 5.25 -2.16
N TRP A 124 47.02 6.50 -2.50
CA TRP A 124 48.20 6.93 -3.24
C TRP A 124 49.47 6.69 -2.41
#